data_AF-A0A561UG50-F1
#
_entry.id   AF-A0A561UG50-F1
#
_cell.length_a   1.000
_cell.length_b   1.000
_cell.length_c   1.000
_cell.angle_alpha   90.00
_cell.angle_beta   90.00
_cell.angle_gamma   90.00
#
_symmetry.space_group_name_H-M   'P 1'
#
loop_
_entity.id
_entity.type
_entity.pdbx_description
1 polymer ?
#
loop_
_entity_poly.entity_id
_entity_poly.type
_entity_poly.pdbx_seq_one_letter_code
_entity_poly.pdbx_strand_id
1 'polypeptide(L)'
;MLRIELSADDLARVRFAARPAPLVELKLALMMLQRPDSAALFGRWRHGLRRRLPDTTRPLWDLLTPYRGPAFLDPVSTDLATGLHEVRTAPPALVRDGIERVWADRRSTPPSWLHDLADGRATAHQLLHRSLRDAYDTVLRESWPEIRSLHQAEYLRYALTAAEHGVAAALTALCPGSRLVDGTWELDAPHHRHLVAAGRGLTLLPTFHWTATPLLGAVPGQPTLLVYPAGPGIPVTPAATDHDPLAPVLGTTRARALRLLADPMTTTDLAHRLGISPGSASTHATALREAGLIATARDGRAVHHTRTALGTALAL
;
A
#
# COMPACT_ATOMS: atom_id res chain seq x y z
N MET A 1 -12.09 -13.01 11.71
CA MET A 1 -11.75 -13.90 10.58
C MET A 1 -12.66 -13.61 9.39
N LEU A 2 -12.09 -13.33 8.22
CA LEU A 2 -12.82 -13.18 6.96
C LEU A 2 -12.76 -14.49 6.17
N ARG A 3 -13.90 -14.97 5.68
CA ARG A 3 -14.03 -16.15 4.83
C ARG A 3 -14.59 -15.74 3.47
N ILE A 4 -13.92 -16.15 2.40
CA ILE A 4 -14.35 -15.91 1.03
C ILE A 4 -14.51 -17.26 0.33
N GLU A 5 -15.75 -17.67 0.08
CA GLU A 5 -16.07 -18.86 -0.71
C GLU A 5 -15.85 -18.57 -2.20
N LEU A 6 -15.01 -19.39 -2.83
CA LEU A 6 -14.58 -19.31 -4.21
C LEU A 6 -14.90 -20.62 -4.91
N SER A 7 -15.79 -20.56 -5.91
CA SER A 7 -15.98 -21.66 -6.85
C SER A 7 -14.78 -21.80 -7.80
N ALA A 8 -14.72 -22.90 -8.56
CA ALA A 8 -13.72 -23.05 -9.62
C ALA A 8 -13.80 -21.92 -10.67
N ASP A 9 -15.02 -21.48 -11.00
CA ASP A 9 -15.26 -20.34 -11.90
C ASP A 9 -14.75 -19.02 -11.30
N ASP A 10 -14.87 -18.84 -9.99
CA ASP A 10 -14.32 -17.67 -9.30
C ASP A 10 -12.79 -17.66 -9.35
N LEU A 11 -12.16 -18.80 -9.11
CA LEU A 11 -10.70 -18.97 -9.20
C LEU A 11 -10.17 -18.65 -10.60
N ALA A 12 -10.87 -19.09 -11.65
CA ALA A 12 -10.54 -18.76 -13.04
C ALA A 12 -10.71 -17.27 -13.37
N ARG A 13 -11.51 -16.55 -12.58
CA ARG A 13 -11.79 -15.12 -12.73
C ARG A 13 -11.01 -14.24 -11.73
N VAL A 14 -10.08 -14.81 -10.97
CA VAL A 14 -9.17 -14.03 -10.12
C VAL A 14 -8.26 -13.19 -11.02
N ARG A 15 -8.27 -11.88 -10.78
CA ARG A 15 -7.45 -10.91 -11.51
C ARG A 15 -6.63 -10.11 -10.52
N PHE A 16 -5.36 -9.89 -10.86
CA PHE A 16 -4.53 -8.91 -10.16
C PHE A 16 -4.61 -7.58 -10.91
N ALA A 17 -4.88 -6.48 -10.21
CA ALA A 17 -4.88 -5.16 -10.81
C ALA A 17 -3.48 -4.83 -11.33
N ALA A 18 -3.29 -4.72 -12.64
CA ALA A 18 -1.95 -4.54 -13.24
C ALA A 18 -1.27 -3.19 -12.88
N ARG A 19 -2.03 -2.21 -12.41
CA ARG A 19 -1.55 -0.89 -11.98
C ARG A 19 -2.25 -0.46 -10.69
N PRO A 20 -1.62 0.41 -9.89
CA PRO A 20 -2.26 0.94 -8.68
C PRO A 20 -3.45 1.83 -9.04
N ALA A 21 -4.46 1.86 -8.17
CA ALA A 21 -5.65 2.69 -8.31
C ALA A 21 -5.51 3.97 -7.47
N PRO A 22 -5.31 5.16 -8.08
CA PRO A 22 -4.99 6.40 -7.37
C PRO A 22 -5.98 6.77 -6.26
N LEU A 23 -7.29 6.64 -6.53
CA LEU A 23 -8.32 7.04 -5.59
C LEU A 23 -8.53 6.02 -4.46
N VAL A 24 -8.34 4.73 -4.72
CA VAL A 24 -8.33 3.71 -3.65
C VAL A 24 -7.15 3.95 -2.71
N GLU A 25 -5.95 4.17 -3.24
CA GLU A 25 -4.75 4.45 -2.44
C GLU A 25 -4.93 5.75 -1.62
N LEU A 26 -5.50 6.79 -2.24
CA LEU A 26 -5.77 8.07 -1.57
C LEU A 26 -6.77 7.89 -0.43
N LYS A 27 -7.87 7.19 -0.69
CA LYS A 27 -8.89 6.90 0.33
C LYS A 27 -8.27 6.21 1.54
N LEU A 28 -7.44 5.19 1.29
CA LEU A 28 -6.79 4.42 2.35
C LEU A 28 -5.75 5.24 3.12
N ALA A 29 -4.98 6.09 2.44
CA ALA A 29 -4.05 7.02 3.09
C ALA A 29 -4.81 8.02 4.00
N LEU A 30 -5.94 8.55 3.55
CA LEU A 30 -6.78 9.45 4.35
C LEU A 30 -7.46 8.73 5.52
N MET A 31 -7.89 7.49 5.35
CA MET A 31 -8.40 6.65 6.45
C MET A 31 -7.29 6.39 7.48
N MET A 32 -6.08 6.05 7.03
CA MET A 32 -4.90 5.84 7.88
C MET A 32 -4.51 7.11 8.65
N LEU A 33 -4.71 8.30 8.08
CA LEU A 33 -4.50 9.58 8.76
C LEU A 33 -5.38 9.76 10.01
N GLN A 34 -6.59 9.18 9.98
CA GLN A 34 -7.56 9.26 11.07
C GLN A 34 -7.39 8.14 12.10
N ARG A 35 -6.62 7.10 11.80
CA ARG A 35 -6.43 5.96 12.69
C ARG A 35 -5.65 6.34 13.95
N PRO A 36 -6.14 6.01 15.15
CA PRO A 36 -5.41 6.28 16.39
C PRO A 36 -4.26 5.29 16.59
N ASP A 37 -4.41 4.06 16.12
CA ASP A 37 -3.42 3.00 16.21
C ASP A 37 -2.23 3.23 15.27
N SER A 38 -1.10 2.59 15.56
CA SER A 38 0.17 2.77 14.83
C SER A 38 0.77 4.19 14.93
N ALA A 39 0.57 4.89 16.05
CA ALA A 39 1.14 6.22 16.32
C ALA A 39 2.68 6.24 16.32
N ALA A 40 3.31 5.17 16.80
CA ALA A 40 4.75 5.05 16.82
C ALA A 40 5.38 5.06 15.42
N LEU A 41 4.74 4.44 14.43
CA LEU A 41 5.28 4.29 13.08
C LEU A 41 4.81 5.42 12.13
N PHE A 42 3.57 5.89 12.30
CA PHE A 42 2.95 6.85 11.38
C PHE A 42 2.76 8.25 11.98
N GLY A 43 3.08 8.49 13.25
CA GLY A 43 2.77 9.74 13.94
C GLY A 43 3.40 10.98 13.30
N ARG A 44 4.68 10.91 12.91
CA ARG A 44 5.39 12.03 12.24
C ARG A 44 4.82 12.32 10.86
N TRP A 45 4.56 11.28 10.06
CA TRP A 45 3.92 11.40 8.75
C TRP A 45 2.52 11.98 8.87
N ARG A 46 1.71 11.49 9.81
CA ARG A 46 0.36 12.01 10.08
C ARG A 46 0.38 13.48 10.45
N HIS A 47 1.26 13.87 11.37
CA HIS A 47 1.36 15.25 11.79
C HIS A 47 1.87 16.16 10.66
N GLY A 48 2.83 15.70 9.86
CA GLY A 48 3.32 16.40 8.68
C GLY A 48 2.23 16.63 7.63
N LEU A 49 1.52 15.57 7.24
CA LEU A 49 0.44 15.66 6.26
C LEU A 49 -0.74 16.50 6.73
N ARG A 50 -1.17 16.36 7.99
CA ARG A 50 -2.28 17.18 8.54
C ARG A 50 -2.02 18.68 8.44
N ARG A 51 -0.76 19.12 8.52
CA ARG A 51 -0.38 20.53 8.34
C ARG A 51 -0.29 20.97 6.88
N ARG A 52 -0.05 20.03 5.96
CA ARG A 52 0.06 20.29 4.51
C ARG A 52 -1.29 20.27 3.81
N LEU A 53 -2.27 19.52 4.35
CA LEU A 53 -3.59 19.38 3.74
C LEU A 53 -4.33 20.73 3.69
N PRO A 54 -4.74 21.18 2.49
CA PRO A 54 -5.46 22.43 2.36
C PRO A 54 -6.91 22.29 2.88
N ASP A 55 -7.52 23.42 3.24
CA ASP A 55 -8.90 23.48 3.73
C ASP A 55 -9.92 22.94 2.73
N THR A 56 -9.59 22.94 1.44
CA THR A 56 -10.40 22.34 0.38
C THR A 56 -10.61 20.84 0.55
N THR A 57 -9.79 20.15 1.35
CA THR A 57 -9.91 18.70 1.63
C THR A 57 -10.87 18.38 2.78
N ARG A 58 -11.33 19.39 3.55
CA ARG A 58 -12.22 19.21 4.70
C ARG A 58 -13.48 18.37 4.41
N PRO A 59 -14.17 18.51 3.25
CA PRO A 59 -15.33 17.69 2.92
C PRO A 59 -15.05 16.17 2.94
N LEU A 60 -13.82 15.74 2.71
CA LEU A 60 -13.49 14.30 2.72
C LEU A 60 -13.67 13.67 4.11
N TRP A 61 -13.60 14.46 5.19
CA TRP A 61 -13.82 13.99 6.57
C TRP A 61 -15.29 13.70 6.90
N ASP A 62 -16.22 14.18 6.07
CA ASP A 62 -17.63 13.81 6.16
C ASP A 62 -17.93 12.49 5.42
N LEU A 63 -17.05 12.06 4.52
CA LEU A 63 -17.19 10.83 3.73
C LEU A 63 -16.30 9.68 4.26
N LEU A 64 -15.25 9.98 5.01
CA LEU A 64 -14.27 8.98 5.46
C LEU A 64 -14.21 8.91 6.97
N THR A 65 -14.16 7.67 7.48
CA THR A 65 -13.84 7.36 8.88
C THR A 65 -12.54 6.54 8.92
N PRO A 66 -11.92 6.31 10.09
CA PRO A 66 -10.69 5.51 10.16
C PRO A 66 -10.80 4.08 9.58
N TYR A 67 -12.00 3.52 9.48
CA TYR A 67 -12.24 2.12 9.09
C TYR A 67 -13.26 1.95 7.97
N ARG A 68 -13.91 3.02 7.49
CA ARG A 68 -14.94 2.99 6.45
C ARG A 68 -14.84 4.20 5.53
N GLY A 69 -15.07 3.95 4.24
CA GLY A 69 -15.32 4.96 3.22
C GLY A 69 -16.27 4.37 2.15
N PRO A 70 -17.00 5.21 1.42
CA PRO A 70 -18.04 4.74 0.51
C PRO A 70 -17.43 4.14 -0.77
N ALA A 71 -18.09 3.11 -1.31
CA ALA A 71 -17.60 2.34 -2.46
C ALA A 71 -17.53 3.15 -3.77
N PHE A 72 -18.30 4.23 -3.91
CA PHE A 72 -18.20 5.10 -5.08
C PHE A 72 -16.87 5.88 -5.15
N LEU A 73 -16.08 5.89 -4.07
CA LEU A 73 -14.71 6.43 -4.02
C LEU A 73 -13.63 5.38 -4.30
N ASP A 74 -14.01 4.17 -4.73
CA ASP A 74 -13.09 3.07 -5.03
C ASP A 74 -12.95 2.71 -6.52
N PRO A 75 -12.85 3.69 -7.45
CA PRO A 75 -12.62 3.33 -8.83
C PRO A 75 -11.25 2.65 -8.97
N VAL A 76 -11.25 1.48 -9.61
CA VAL A 76 -10.03 0.70 -9.91
C VAL A 76 -9.29 1.22 -11.15
N SER A 77 -9.69 2.38 -11.66
CA SER A 77 -9.04 3.12 -12.75
C SER A 77 -7.55 3.35 -12.47
N THR A 78 -6.72 3.31 -13.52
CA THR A 78 -5.26 3.35 -13.39
C THR A 78 -4.65 4.75 -13.40
N ASP A 79 -5.48 5.79 -13.56
CA ASP A 79 -5.07 7.19 -13.57
C ASP A 79 -6.12 8.07 -12.85
N LEU A 80 -5.66 9.21 -12.34
CA LEU A 80 -6.48 10.07 -11.50
C LEU A 80 -7.66 10.69 -12.27
N ALA A 81 -7.47 11.07 -13.54
CA ALA A 81 -8.50 11.76 -14.31
C ALA A 81 -9.69 10.83 -14.59
N THR A 82 -9.40 9.60 -15.00
CA THR A 82 -10.42 8.55 -15.19
C THR A 82 -11.13 8.24 -13.87
N GLY A 83 -10.38 8.08 -12.78
CA GLY A 83 -11.00 7.81 -11.47
C GLY A 83 -11.92 8.94 -10.99
N LEU A 84 -11.50 10.20 -11.15
CA LEU A 84 -12.34 11.36 -10.83
C LEU A 84 -13.59 11.44 -11.71
N HIS A 85 -13.50 10.99 -12.97
CA HIS A 85 -14.65 10.87 -13.85
C HIS A 85 -15.61 9.75 -13.38
N GLU A 86 -15.11 8.58 -13.01
CA GLU A 86 -15.92 7.47 -12.48
C GLU A 86 -16.63 7.85 -11.17
N VAL A 87 -15.96 8.59 -10.28
CA VAL A 87 -16.61 9.16 -9.07
C VAL A 87 -17.72 10.14 -9.46
N ARG A 88 -17.50 10.95 -10.50
CA ARG A 88 -18.49 11.93 -10.98
C ARG A 88 -19.73 11.26 -11.56
N THR A 89 -19.55 10.15 -12.28
CA THR A 89 -20.63 9.44 -12.99
C THR A 89 -21.17 8.24 -12.22
N ALA A 90 -20.73 8.07 -10.97
CA ALA A 90 -21.21 7.01 -10.10
C ALA A 90 -22.75 7.02 -9.99
N PRO A 91 -23.42 5.86 -10.01
CA PRO A 91 -24.87 5.79 -9.89
C PRO A 91 -25.36 6.48 -8.62
N PRO A 92 -26.40 7.35 -8.67
CA PRO A 92 -26.89 8.07 -7.49
C PRO A 92 -27.26 7.16 -6.31
N ALA A 93 -27.78 5.95 -6.60
CA ALA A 93 -28.06 4.94 -5.57
C ALA A 93 -26.79 4.50 -4.83
N LEU A 94 -25.68 4.26 -5.55
CA LEU A 94 -24.39 3.88 -4.95
C LEU A 94 -23.82 5.02 -4.07
N VAL A 95 -24.01 6.27 -4.50
CA VAL A 95 -23.61 7.45 -3.73
C VAL A 95 -24.42 7.56 -2.44
N ARG A 96 -25.75 7.44 -2.53
CA ARG A 96 -26.66 7.47 -1.38
C ARG A 96 -26.35 6.35 -0.38
N ASP A 97 -26.27 5.11 -0.84
CA ASP A 97 -25.93 3.94 -0.01
C ASP A 97 -24.54 4.09 0.65
N GLY A 98 -23.62 4.74 -0.05
CA GLY A 98 -22.30 5.06 0.49
C GLY A 98 -22.36 6.04 1.65
N ILE A 99 -23.09 7.16 1.46
CA ILE A 99 -23.27 8.20 2.48
C ILE A 99 -24.01 7.64 3.69
N GLU A 100 -25.12 6.94 3.48
CA GLU A 100 -25.91 6.32 4.54
C GLU A 100 -25.06 5.36 5.39
N ARG A 101 -24.24 4.50 4.78
CA ARG A 101 -23.36 3.58 5.52
C ARG A 101 -22.27 4.27 6.35
N VAL A 102 -21.77 5.42 5.89
CA VAL A 102 -20.78 6.21 6.64
C VAL A 102 -21.42 6.91 7.84
N TRP A 103 -22.69 7.31 7.70
CA TRP A 103 -23.42 8.07 8.69
C TRP A 103 -24.35 7.24 9.59
N ALA A 104 -24.53 5.94 9.31
CA ALA A 104 -25.42 5.05 10.06
C ALA A 104 -25.15 5.04 11.58
N ASP A 105 -23.87 5.12 11.97
CA ASP A 105 -23.43 5.06 13.37
C ASP A 105 -23.25 6.47 14.00
N ARG A 106 -23.56 7.55 13.27
CA ARG A 106 -23.41 8.94 13.74
C ARG A 106 -24.71 9.44 14.38
N ARG A 107 -24.56 10.18 15.50
CA ARG A 107 -25.70 10.79 16.21
C ARG A 107 -26.25 12.05 15.54
N SER A 108 -25.49 12.66 14.64
CA SER A 108 -25.84 13.89 13.94
C SER A 108 -26.29 13.62 12.50
N THR A 109 -27.05 14.56 11.95
CA THR A 109 -27.47 14.51 10.54
C THR A 109 -26.31 14.84 9.60
N PRO A 110 -26.28 14.23 8.40
CA PRO A 110 -25.32 14.60 7.35
C PRO A 110 -25.42 16.10 6.99
N PRO A 111 -24.30 16.78 6.70
CA PRO A 111 -24.31 18.11 6.13
C PRO A 111 -25.11 18.18 4.82
N SER A 112 -25.73 19.33 4.54
CA SER A 112 -26.56 19.54 3.35
C SER A 112 -25.84 19.21 2.03
N TRP A 113 -24.54 19.49 1.94
CA TRP A 113 -23.76 19.21 0.73
C TRP A 113 -23.70 17.70 0.38
N LEU A 114 -23.85 16.80 1.35
CA LEU A 114 -23.94 15.36 1.09
C LEU A 114 -25.29 14.97 0.48
N HIS A 115 -26.37 15.63 0.90
CA HIS A 115 -27.67 15.48 0.24
C HIS A 115 -27.61 16.01 -1.20
N ASP A 116 -27.00 17.19 -1.40
CA ASP A 116 -26.74 17.75 -2.72
C ASP A 116 -25.93 16.79 -3.60
N LEU A 117 -24.93 16.11 -3.03
CA LEU A 117 -24.11 15.11 -3.72
C LEU A 117 -24.95 13.88 -4.11
N ALA A 118 -25.76 13.34 -3.19
CA ALA A 118 -26.64 12.20 -3.46
C ALA A 118 -27.73 12.51 -4.50
N ASP A 119 -28.16 13.78 -4.58
CA ASP A 119 -29.10 14.29 -5.58
C ASP A 119 -28.42 14.60 -6.94
N GLY A 120 -27.10 14.47 -7.04
CA GLY A 120 -26.35 14.72 -8.28
C GLY A 120 -26.12 16.20 -8.59
N ARG A 121 -26.21 17.11 -7.61
CA ARG A 121 -26.01 18.56 -7.84
C ARG A 121 -24.58 18.84 -8.29
N ALA A 122 -24.43 19.59 -9.38
CA ALA A 122 -23.14 19.86 -10.01
C ALA A 122 -22.13 20.54 -9.07
N THR A 123 -22.59 21.45 -8.20
CA THR A 123 -21.77 22.17 -7.22
C THR A 123 -21.17 21.24 -6.17
N ALA A 124 -21.95 20.29 -5.65
CA ALA A 124 -21.47 19.29 -4.69
C ALA A 124 -20.45 18.32 -5.32
N HIS A 125 -20.69 17.88 -6.56
CA HIS A 125 -19.71 17.09 -7.30
C HIS A 125 -18.43 17.88 -7.61
N GLN A 126 -18.52 19.18 -7.92
CA GLN A 126 -17.35 20.03 -8.11
C GLN A 126 -16.57 20.26 -6.80
N LEU A 127 -17.26 20.35 -5.67
CA LEU A 127 -16.63 20.39 -4.35
C LEU A 127 -15.84 19.11 -4.11
N LEU A 128 -16.48 17.94 -4.22
CA LEU A 128 -15.83 16.65 -4.03
C LEU A 128 -14.63 16.45 -4.97
N HIS A 129 -14.79 16.78 -6.26
CA HIS A 129 -13.72 16.67 -7.23
C HIS A 129 -12.49 17.52 -6.85
N ARG A 130 -12.70 18.76 -6.42
CA ARG A 130 -11.60 19.62 -5.94
C ARG A 130 -10.94 19.03 -4.70
N SER A 131 -11.74 18.60 -3.73
CA SER A 131 -11.22 17.98 -2.50
C SER A 131 -10.35 16.75 -2.79
N LEU A 132 -10.80 15.84 -3.66
CA LEU A 132 -10.04 14.65 -4.03
C LEU A 132 -8.74 14.99 -4.77
N ARG A 133 -8.78 15.94 -5.71
CA ARG A 133 -7.59 16.35 -6.48
C ARG A 133 -6.55 17.01 -5.57
N ASP A 134 -6.96 17.95 -4.72
CA ASP A 134 -6.05 18.64 -3.80
C ASP A 134 -5.47 17.68 -2.75
N ALA A 135 -6.27 16.71 -2.29
CA ALA A 135 -5.80 15.65 -1.40
C ALA A 135 -4.78 14.73 -2.11
N TYR A 136 -5.04 14.33 -3.36
CA TYR A 136 -4.08 13.54 -4.14
C TYR A 136 -2.75 14.28 -4.32
N ASP A 137 -2.82 15.55 -4.71
CA ASP A 137 -1.65 16.39 -4.95
C ASP A 137 -0.81 16.59 -3.70
N THR A 138 -1.44 16.62 -2.54
CA THR A 138 -0.77 16.80 -1.25
C THR A 138 -0.22 15.49 -0.68
N VAL A 139 -1.00 14.40 -0.78
CA VAL A 139 -0.74 13.14 -0.05
C VAL A 139 0.07 12.16 -0.89
N LEU A 140 -0.24 12.03 -2.19
CA LEU A 140 0.27 10.93 -3.02
C LEU A 140 1.18 11.39 -4.15
N ARG A 141 1.05 12.62 -4.67
CA ARG A 141 1.80 13.04 -5.87
C ARG A 141 3.31 12.84 -5.76
N GLU A 142 3.88 13.11 -4.59
CA GLU A 142 5.31 12.95 -4.32
C GLU A 142 5.74 11.47 -4.28
N SER A 143 4.95 10.60 -3.62
CA SER A 143 5.23 9.17 -3.45
C SER A 143 4.70 8.29 -4.58
N TRP A 144 3.94 8.84 -5.54
CA TRP A 144 3.29 8.07 -6.61
C TRP A 144 4.25 7.23 -7.47
N PRO A 145 5.45 7.72 -7.85
CA PRO A 145 6.42 6.88 -8.55
C PRO A 145 6.88 5.67 -7.74
N GLU A 146 7.01 5.82 -6.42
CA GLU A 146 7.36 4.73 -5.50
C GLU A 146 6.21 3.73 -5.37
N ILE A 147 4.97 4.19 -5.18
CA ILE A 147 3.76 3.34 -5.19
C ILE A 147 3.72 2.49 -6.45
N ARG A 148 3.96 3.09 -7.62
CA ARG A 148 3.98 2.35 -8.89
C ARG A 148 5.08 1.30 -8.94
N SER A 149 6.26 1.60 -8.41
CA SER A 149 7.38 0.65 -8.35
C SER A 149 7.05 -0.54 -7.45
N LEU A 150 6.54 -0.27 -6.25
CA LEU A 150 6.14 -1.31 -5.29
C LEU A 150 5.00 -2.16 -5.84
N HIS A 151 4.01 -1.54 -6.49
CA HIS A 151 2.91 -2.24 -7.14
C HIS A 151 3.41 -3.18 -8.24
N GLN A 152 4.36 -2.73 -9.07
CA GLN A 152 4.95 -3.55 -10.11
C GLN A 152 5.71 -4.75 -9.52
N ALA A 153 6.47 -4.55 -8.45
CA ALA A 153 7.17 -5.64 -7.77
C ALA A 153 6.20 -6.69 -7.22
N GLU A 154 5.11 -6.22 -6.58
CA GLU A 154 4.08 -7.09 -6.03
C GLU A 154 3.30 -7.84 -7.13
N TYR A 155 2.99 -7.18 -8.25
CA TYR A 155 2.40 -7.81 -9.43
C TYR A 155 3.27 -8.95 -9.95
N LEU A 156 4.58 -8.71 -10.11
CA LEU A 156 5.52 -9.71 -10.60
C LEU A 156 5.64 -10.89 -9.63
N ARG A 157 5.70 -10.62 -8.32
CA ARG A 157 5.72 -11.66 -7.27
C ARG A 157 4.48 -12.55 -7.35
N TYR A 158 3.29 -11.94 -7.45
CA TYR A 158 2.04 -12.69 -7.61
C TYR A 158 2.04 -13.51 -8.91
N ALA A 159 2.39 -12.89 -10.04
CA ALA A 159 2.37 -13.54 -11.35
C ALA A 159 3.31 -14.76 -11.41
N LEU A 160 4.54 -14.63 -10.88
CA LEU A 160 5.50 -15.74 -10.79
C LEU A 160 4.96 -16.86 -9.90
N THR A 161 4.47 -16.53 -8.70
CA THR A 161 3.91 -17.54 -7.78
C THR A 161 2.72 -18.26 -8.40
N ALA A 162 1.84 -17.53 -9.09
CA ALA A 162 0.68 -18.10 -9.76
C ALA A 162 1.07 -19.01 -10.94
N ALA A 163 2.11 -18.64 -11.69
CA ALA A 163 2.60 -19.44 -12.82
C ALA A 163 3.31 -20.72 -12.36
N GLU A 164 4.13 -20.64 -11.31
CA GLU A 164 4.92 -21.77 -10.80
C GLU A 164 4.13 -22.71 -9.89
N HIS A 165 3.25 -22.15 -9.06
CA HIS A 165 2.59 -22.88 -7.96
C HIS A 165 1.05 -22.81 -8.01
N GLY A 166 0.49 -22.15 -9.02
CA GLY A 166 -0.96 -21.99 -9.18
C GLY A 166 -1.58 -20.84 -8.38
N VAL A 167 -2.81 -20.47 -8.75
CA VAL A 167 -3.55 -19.34 -8.14
C VAL A 167 -3.78 -19.53 -6.64
N ALA A 168 -4.06 -20.77 -6.20
CA ALA A 168 -4.26 -21.09 -4.79
C ALA A 168 -3.05 -20.70 -3.92
N ALA A 169 -1.85 -21.13 -4.32
CA ALA A 169 -0.62 -20.80 -3.63
C ALA A 169 -0.35 -19.28 -3.67
N ALA A 170 -0.58 -18.65 -4.82
CA ALA A 170 -0.42 -17.21 -4.98
C ALA A 170 -1.32 -16.41 -4.04
N LEU A 171 -2.60 -16.77 -3.90
CA LEU A 171 -3.54 -16.14 -2.98
C LEU A 171 -3.07 -16.25 -1.52
N THR A 172 -2.68 -17.45 -1.08
CA THR A 172 -2.19 -17.65 0.29
C THR A 172 -0.90 -16.89 0.59
N ALA A 173 -0.08 -16.64 -0.43
CA ALA A 173 1.15 -15.86 -0.32
C ALA A 173 0.94 -14.34 -0.29
N LEU A 174 -0.29 -13.82 -0.51
CA LEU A 174 -0.59 -12.39 -0.43
C LEU A 174 -0.75 -11.90 1.00
N CYS A 175 -1.41 -12.70 1.83
CA CYS A 175 -1.77 -12.34 3.19
C CYS A 175 -1.13 -13.35 4.16
N PRO A 176 -0.14 -12.94 4.97
CA PRO A 176 0.47 -13.81 5.97
C PRO A 176 -0.59 -14.45 6.87
N GLY A 177 -0.46 -15.76 7.11
CA GLY A 177 -1.40 -16.53 7.92
C GLY A 177 -2.71 -16.91 7.22
N SER A 178 -2.94 -16.47 5.98
CA SER A 178 -4.13 -16.87 5.23
C SER A 178 -4.01 -18.31 4.70
N ARG A 179 -5.16 -18.98 4.55
CA ARG A 179 -5.24 -20.37 4.08
C ARG A 179 -6.40 -20.55 3.12
N LEU A 180 -6.23 -21.40 2.11
CA LEU A 180 -7.29 -21.81 1.20
C LEU A 180 -7.67 -23.25 1.55
N VAL A 181 -8.86 -23.46 2.09
CA VAL A 181 -9.36 -24.79 2.54
C VAL A 181 -10.70 -25.03 1.87
N ASP A 182 -10.81 -26.12 1.11
CA ASP A 182 -12.06 -26.55 0.45
C ASP A 182 -12.76 -25.42 -0.34
N GLY A 183 -11.99 -24.66 -1.12
CA GLY A 183 -12.51 -23.52 -1.89
C GLY A 183 -12.83 -22.26 -1.07
N THR A 184 -12.56 -22.25 0.22
CA THR A 184 -12.73 -21.08 1.09
C THR A 184 -11.39 -20.44 1.41
N TRP A 185 -11.19 -19.18 1.01
CA TRP A 185 -10.04 -18.41 1.41
C TRP A 185 -10.31 -17.73 2.75
N GLU A 186 -9.53 -18.12 3.76
CA GLU A 186 -9.63 -17.62 5.12
C GLU A 186 -8.50 -16.64 5.40
N LEU A 187 -8.87 -15.45 5.87
CA LEU A 187 -7.97 -14.36 6.19
C LEU A 187 -8.23 -13.84 7.61
N ASP A 188 -7.18 -13.36 8.27
CA ASP A 188 -7.33 -12.67 9.53
C ASP A 188 -8.04 -11.32 9.33
N ALA A 189 -9.05 -11.08 10.17
CA ALA A 189 -9.86 -9.87 10.14
C ALA A 189 -10.44 -9.60 11.54
N PRO A 190 -10.58 -8.32 11.94
CA PRO A 190 -11.07 -7.94 13.27
C PRO A 190 -12.51 -8.39 13.55
N HIS A 191 -13.29 -8.67 12.51
CA HIS A 191 -14.66 -9.16 12.62
C HIS A 191 -14.85 -10.42 11.80
N HIS A 192 -15.80 -11.25 12.22
CA HIS A 192 -16.24 -12.40 11.42
C HIS A 192 -17.07 -11.91 10.24
N ARG A 193 -16.62 -12.25 9.03
CA ARG A 193 -17.34 -11.96 7.79
C ARG A 193 -17.28 -13.16 6.88
N HIS A 194 -18.38 -13.42 6.21
CA HIS A 194 -18.50 -14.47 5.22
C HIS A 194 -19.00 -13.85 3.91
N LEU A 195 -18.30 -14.14 2.80
CA LEU A 195 -18.64 -13.66 1.48
C LEU A 195 -18.55 -14.80 0.47
N VAL A 196 -19.54 -14.86 -0.42
CA VAL A 196 -19.55 -15.77 -1.57
C VAL A 196 -19.30 -14.96 -2.83
N ALA A 197 -18.23 -15.28 -3.57
CA ALA A 197 -17.90 -14.56 -4.80
C ALA A 197 -18.96 -14.79 -5.89
N ALA A 198 -19.63 -15.95 -5.86
CA ALA A 198 -20.82 -16.27 -6.67
C ALA A 198 -20.57 -16.16 -8.18
N GLY A 199 -19.45 -16.72 -8.65
CA GLY A 199 -19.05 -16.73 -10.06
C GLY A 199 -18.53 -15.39 -10.60
N ARG A 200 -18.42 -14.36 -9.75
CA ARG A 200 -17.95 -13.02 -10.14
C ARG A 200 -16.43 -12.88 -10.09
N GLY A 201 -15.73 -13.79 -9.40
CA GLY A 201 -14.29 -13.72 -9.18
C GLY A 201 -13.87 -12.59 -8.24
N LEU A 202 -12.54 -12.43 -8.16
CA LEU A 202 -11.89 -11.43 -7.31
C LEU A 202 -11.00 -10.50 -8.15
N THR A 203 -10.98 -9.22 -7.77
CA THR A 203 -9.93 -8.29 -8.18
C THR A 203 -9.02 -8.06 -6.98
N LEU A 204 -7.75 -8.41 -7.09
CA LEU A 204 -6.72 -8.23 -6.08
C LEU A 204 -6.03 -6.89 -6.31
N LEU A 205 -5.99 -6.05 -5.28
CA LEU A 205 -5.35 -4.73 -5.35
C LEU A 205 -4.43 -4.56 -4.13
N PRO A 206 -3.10 -4.59 -4.29
CA PRO A 206 -2.21 -4.20 -3.21
C PRO A 206 -2.34 -2.71 -2.90
N THR A 207 -2.10 -2.36 -1.65
CA THR A 207 -2.00 -0.97 -1.18
C THR A 207 -0.79 -0.83 -0.26
N PHE A 208 -0.22 0.36 -0.20
CA PHE A 208 1.03 0.62 0.53
C PHE A 208 0.80 1.57 1.71
N HIS A 209 -0.18 2.47 1.66
CA HIS A 209 -0.49 3.36 2.78
C HIS A 209 -1.37 2.73 3.87
N TRP A 210 -1.92 1.53 3.62
CA TRP A 210 -2.71 0.78 4.58
C TRP A 210 -1.86 -0.33 5.21
N THR A 211 -1.94 -0.51 6.53
CA THR A 211 -1.20 -1.57 7.24
C THR A 211 -2.08 -2.45 8.13
N ALA A 212 -3.41 -2.34 8.00
CA ALA A 212 -4.31 -3.20 8.75
C ALA A 212 -4.77 -4.40 7.90
N THR A 213 -5.67 -5.21 8.45
CA THR A 213 -6.22 -6.38 7.75
C THR A 213 -6.82 -6.03 6.39
N PRO A 214 -6.86 -6.99 5.44
CA PRO A 214 -7.46 -6.78 4.13
C PRO A 214 -8.89 -6.22 4.19
N LEU A 215 -9.22 -5.41 3.21
CA LEU A 215 -10.51 -4.73 3.05
C LEU A 215 -11.21 -5.26 1.81
N LEU A 216 -12.54 -5.33 1.90
CA LEU A 216 -13.39 -5.73 0.78
C LEU A 216 -14.17 -4.52 0.25
N GLY A 217 -14.01 -4.28 -1.05
CA GLY A 217 -14.89 -3.42 -1.84
C GLY A 217 -15.88 -4.29 -2.62
N ALA A 218 -17.17 -4.07 -2.42
CA ALA A 218 -18.21 -4.72 -3.18
C ALA A 218 -19.10 -3.66 -3.82
N VAL A 219 -19.05 -3.60 -5.15
CA VAL A 219 -20.00 -2.85 -5.97
C VAL A 219 -20.95 -3.87 -6.62
N PRO A 220 -22.28 -3.70 -6.54
CA PRO A 220 -23.22 -4.60 -7.18
C PRO A 220 -22.89 -4.82 -8.67
N GLY A 221 -22.91 -6.07 -9.12
CA GLY A 221 -22.61 -6.43 -10.51
C GLY A 221 -21.12 -6.46 -10.89
N GLN A 222 -20.19 -6.11 -9.99
CA GLN A 222 -18.75 -6.18 -10.24
C GLN A 222 -18.08 -7.34 -9.49
N PRO A 223 -16.89 -7.80 -9.93
CA PRO A 223 -16.03 -8.68 -9.15
C PRO A 223 -15.76 -8.10 -7.75
N THR A 224 -15.58 -8.96 -6.75
CA THR A 224 -15.26 -8.48 -5.41
C THR A 224 -13.84 -7.95 -5.39
N LEU A 225 -13.67 -6.67 -5.03
CA LEU A 225 -12.36 -6.06 -4.86
C LEU A 225 -11.82 -6.45 -3.48
N LEU A 226 -10.68 -7.15 -3.44
CA LEU A 226 -9.91 -7.35 -2.23
C LEU A 226 -8.71 -6.40 -2.26
N VAL A 227 -8.68 -5.48 -1.31
CA VAL A 227 -7.56 -4.57 -1.09
C VAL A 227 -6.74 -5.06 0.09
N TYR A 228 -5.44 -5.23 -0.08
CA TYR A 228 -4.59 -5.82 0.96
C TYR A 228 -3.27 -5.06 1.12
N PRO A 229 -2.74 -4.93 2.35
CA PRO A 229 -1.45 -4.29 2.57
C PRO A 229 -0.33 -5.12 1.91
N ALA A 230 0.53 -4.46 1.14
CA ALA A 230 1.65 -5.11 0.47
C ALA A 230 2.98 -4.38 0.73
N GLY A 231 4.08 -5.12 0.62
CA GLY A 231 5.43 -4.58 0.84
C GLY A 231 5.63 -3.99 2.24
N PRO A 232 6.64 -3.12 2.42
CA PRO A 232 6.94 -2.49 3.72
C PRO A 232 5.96 -1.37 4.12
N GLY A 233 5.01 -1.01 3.25
CA GLY A 233 4.11 0.13 3.40
C GLY A 233 4.75 1.51 3.09
N ILE A 234 3.92 2.57 3.04
CA ILE A 234 4.31 3.98 2.84
C ILE A 234 3.72 4.87 3.95
N PRO A 235 4.47 5.88 4.49
CA PRO A 235 5.89 6.11 4.24
C PRO A 235 6.65 4.83 4.54
N VAL A 236 7.66 4.50 3.72
CA VAL A 236 8.50 3.33 4.00
C VAL A 236 8.91 3.52 5.42
N THR A 237 8.34 2.70 6.31
CA THR A 237 8.67 2.78 7.71
C THR A 237 10.15 2.50 7.66
N PRO A 238 11.02 3.47 7.97
CA PRO A 238 12.42 3.14 8.03
C PRO A 238 12.47 2.01 9.05
N ALA A 239 12.84 0.80 8.61
CA ALA A 239 12.95 -0.35 9.49
C ALA A 239 13.78 0.13 10.68
N ALA A 240 13.11 0.42 11.79
CA ALA A 240 13.63 1.23 12.89
C ALA A 240 14.81 2.17 12.51
N THR A 241 14.59 3.33 11.86
CA THR A 241 15.59 4.42 11.98
C THR A 241 15.52 5.12 13.33
N ASP A 242 15.12 4.41 14.39
CA ASP A 242 15.59 4.76 15.72
C ASP A 242 16.79 3.87 16.00
N HIS A 243 17.96 4.40 15.63
CA HIS A 243 19.29 3.85 15.88
C HIS A 243 19.46 2.39 15.40
N ASP A 244 20.02 2.23 14.19
CA ASP A 244 20.70 0.98 13.87
C ASP A 244 21.67 0.70 15.04
N PRO A 245 21.51 -0.40 15.81
CA PRO A 245 22.32 -0.66 17.00
C PRO A 245 23.81 -0.82 16.65
N LEU A 246 24.11 -1.04 15.37
CA LEU A 246 25.48 -1.02 14.85
C LEU A 246 25.97 0.40 14.55
N ALA A 247 25.12 1.42 14.43
CA ALA A 247 25.55 2.79 14.14
C ALA A 247 26.48 3.38 15.22
N PRO A 248 26.29 3.14 16.54
CA PRO A 248 27.28 3.55 17.54
C PRO A 248 28.64 2.85 17.41
N VAL A 249 28.69 1.65 16.81
CA VAL A 249 29.89 0.81 16.73
C VAL A 249 30.62 0.99 15.38
N LEU A 250 29.86 0.93 14.30
CA LEU A 250 30.34 1.01 12.92
C LEU A 250 30.15 2.41 12.33
N GLY A 251 29.33 3.27 12.91
CA GLY A 251 28.90 4.51 12.27
C GLY A 251 27.74 4.28 11.29
N THR A 252 26.85 5.27 11.19
CA THR A 252 25.57 5.20 10.48
C THR A 252 25.70 4.71 9.04
N THR A 253 26.66 5.25 8.27
CA THR A 253 26.82 4.91 6.86
C THR A 253 27.34 3.49 6.64
N ARG A 254 28.25 3.00 7.50
CA ARG A 254 28.79 1.63 7.41
C ARG A 254 27.75 0.59 7.84
N ALA A 255 26.98 0.88 8.88
CA ALA A 255 25.88 0.03 9.33
C ALA A 255 24.82 -0.15 8.23
N ARG A 256 24.41 0.97 7.60
CA ARG A 256 23.50 0.95 6.44
C ARG A 256 24.08 0.23 5.23
N ALA A 257 25.37 0.43 4.93
CA ALA A 257 26.05 -0.27 3.84
C ALA A 257 26.06 -1.80 4.07
N LEU A 258 26.33 -2.24 5.30
CA LEU A 258 26.32 -3.66 5.66
C LEU A 258 24.92 -4.26 5.47
N ARG A 259 23.86 -3.58 5.91
CA ARG A 259 22.46 -4.04 5.73
C ARG A 259 22.05 -4.11 4.26
N LEU A 260 22.47 -3.15 3.44
CA LEU A 260 22.20 -3.14 2.00
C LEU A 260 22.85 -4.33 1.28
N LEU A 261 24.03 -4.76 1.71
CA LEU A 261 24.75 -5.91 1.14
C LEU A 261 24.15 -7.28 1.52
N ALA A 262 22.87 -7.30 1.89
CA ALA A 262 22.06 -8.51 1.89
C ALA A 262 22.01 -9.16 0.51
N ASP A 263 21.98 -8.34 -0.53
CA ASP A 263 22.16 -8.75 -1.91
C ASP A 263 23.53 -8.27 -2.42
N PRO A 264 24.21 -9.04 -3.30
CA PRO A 264 25.44 -8.61 -3.94
C PRO A 264 25.28 -7.30 -4.72
N MET A 265 26.18 -6.33 -4.52
CA MET A 265 26.10 -5.02 -5.21
C MET A 265 27.47 -4.51 -5.62
N THR A 266 27.52 -3.70 -6.69
CA THR A 266 28.73 -2.96 -7.05
C THR A 266 28.94 -1.76 -6.14
N THR A 267 30.15 -1.19 -6.13
CA THR A 267 30.44 0.06 -5.41
C THR A 267 29.56 1.22 -5.91
N THR A 268 29.24 1.26 -7.21
CA THR A 268 28.37 2.29 -7.81
C THR A 268 26.93 2.15 -7.34
N ASP A 269 26.40 0.92 -7.30
CA ASP A 269 25.05 0.66 -6.78
C ASP A 269 24.94 1.00 -5.30
N LEU A 270 25.98 0.65 -4.54
CA LEU A 270 26.07 0.96 -3.12
C LEU A 270 26.10 2.47 -2.87
N ALA A 271 26.87 3.23 -3.67
CA ALA A 271 26.92 4.69 -3.60
C ALA A 271 25.55 5.32 -3.88
N HIS A 272 24.87 4.86 -4.94
CA HIS A 272 23.54 5.33 -5.31
C HIS A 272 22.50 5.07 -4.21
N ARG A 273 22.46 3.85 -3.64
CA ARG A 273 21.50 3.49 -2.59
C ARG A 273 21.76 4.19 -1.25
N LEU A 274 23.01 4.56 -0.97
CA LEU A 274 23.40 5.30 0.22
C LEU A 274 23.25 6.82 0.07
N GLY A 275 23.16 7.33 -1.17
CA GLY A 275 23.14 8.78 -1.44
C GLY A 275 24.48 9.46 -1.18
N ILE A 276 25.60 8.76 -1.43
CA ILE A 276 26.97 9.26 -1.21
C ILE A 276 27.83 9.13 -2.47
N SER A 277 29.02 9.74 -2.47
CA SER A 277 29.94 9.64 -3.61
C SER A 277 30.49 8.21 -3.79
N PRO A 278 30.85 7.79 -5.02
CA PRO A 278 31.52 6.51 -5.27
C PRO A 278 32.82 6.34 -4.47
N GLY A 279 33.58 7.43 -4.29
CA GLY A 279 34.78 7.42 -3.44
C GLY A 279 34.46 7.10 -1.99
N SER A 280 33.46 7.76 -1.41
CA SER A 280 32.99 7.50 -0.04
C SER A 280 32.45 6.08 0.13
N ALA A 281 31.69 5.59 -0.86
CA ALA A 281 31.19 4.21 -0.86
C ALA A 281 32.34 3.19 -0.91
N SER A 282 33.35 3.43 -1.73
CA SER A 282 34.57 2.60 -1.80
C SER A 282 35.33 2.57 -0.47
N THR A 283 35.45 3.72 0.21
CA THR A 283 36.06 3.81 1.55
C THR A 283 35.28 2.98 2.57
N HIS A 284 33.95 3.08 2.59
CA HIS A 284 33.12 2.30 3.51
C HIS A 284 33.16 0.80 3.21
N ALA A 285 33.11 0.39 1.94
CA ALA A 285 33.25 -1.00 1.54
C ALA A 285 34.62 -1.56 1.92
N THR A 286 35.70 -0.79 1.75
CA THR A 286 37.04 -1.19 2.17
C THR A 286 37.12 -1.42 3.67
N ALA A 287 36.61 -0.48 4.48
CA ALA A 287 36.62 -0.63 5.93
C ALA A 287 35.78 -1.83 6.42
N LEU A 288 34.62 -2.10 5.82
CA LEU A 288 33.80 -3.27 6.14
C LEU A 288 34.49 -4.59 5.73
N ARG A 289 35.23 -4.58 4.61
CA ARG A 289 36.00 -5.72 4.13
C ARG A 289 37.18 -6.04 5.04
N GLU A 290 37.92 -5.01 5.46
CA GLU A 290 39.04 -5.13 6.40
C GLU A 290 38.58 -5.65 7.77
N ALA A 291 37.35 -5.29 8.19
CA ALA A 291 36.70 -5.84 9.38
C ALA A 291 36.15 -7.27 9.19
N GLY A 292 36.31 -7.88 8.01
CA GLY A 292 35.82 -9.23 7.70
C GLY A 292 34.29 -9.33 7.58
N LEU A 293 33.57 -8.20 7.52
CA LEU A 293 32.10 -8.15 7.47
C LEU A 293 31.56 -8.34 6.05
N ILE A 294 32.37 -8.02 5.04
CA ILE A 294 32.02 -8.21 3.64
C ILE A 294 33.18 -8.87 2.88
N ALA A 295 32.84 -9.60 1.83
CA ALA A 295 33.76 -10.13 0.85
C ALA A 295 33.54 -9.42 -0.49
N THR A 296 34.62 -9.29 -1.25
CA THR A 296 34.59 -8.69 -2.59
C THR A 296 34.99 -9.75 -3.61
N ALA A 297 34.14 -9.98 -4.60
CA ALA A 297 34.40 -10.87 -5.71
C ALA A 297 34.34 -10.09 -7.02
N ARG A 298 35.24 -10.42 -7.95
CA ARG A 298 35.20 -9.85 -9.30
C ARG A 298 34.42 -10.78 -10.20
N ASP A 299 33.37 -10.25 -10.81
CA ASP A 299 32.58 -10.94 -11.82
C ASP A 299 32.73 -10.20 -13.15
N GLY A 300 33.58 -10.76 -14.03
CA GLY A 300 34.01 -10.14 -15.27
C GLY A 300 34.63 -8.75 -15.08
N ARG A 301 33.96 -7.71 -15.59
CA ARG A 301 34.40 -6.31 -15.49
C ARG A 301 33.89 -5.60 -14.23
N ALA A 302 32.98 -6.21 -13.47
CA ALA A 302 32.38 -5.62 -12.29
C ALA A 302 32.95 -6.22 -11.00
N VAL A 303 32.99 -5.40 -9.96
CA VAL A 303 33.40 -5.81 -8.61
C VAL A 303 32.17 -5.78 -7.72
N HIS A 304 31.81 -6.92 -7.15
CA HIS A 304 30.66 -7.08 -6.28
C HIS A 304 31.09 -7.26 -4.84
N HIS A 305 30.38 -6.58 -3.94
CA HIS A 305 30.49 -6.72 -2.50
C HIS A 305 29.35 -7.60 -2.01
N THR A 306 29.64 -8.50 -1.07
CA THR A 306 28.69 -9.43 -0.47
C THR A 306 28.94 -9.53 1.03
N ARG A 307 27.91 -9.69 1.85
CA ARG A 307 28.11 -9.96 3.28
C ARG A 307 28.78 -11.31 3.49
N THR A 308 29.70 -11.37 4.46
CA THR A 308 30.21 -12.64 4.98
C THR A 308 29.22 -13.25 5.98
N ALA A 309 29.50 -14.47 6.45
CA ALA A 309 28.74 -15.06 7.56
C ALA A 309 28.78 -14.17 8.82
N LEU A 310 29.94 -13.57 9.13
CA LEU A 310 30.10 -12.63 10.24
C LEU A 310 29.29 -11.35 10.02
N GLY A 311 29.34 -10.78 8.81
CA GLY A 311 28.53 -9.61 8.46
C GLY A 311 27.03 -9.88 8.50
N THR A 312 26.62 -11.12 8.19
CA THR A 312 25.22 -11.56 8.29
C THR A 312 24.78 -11.68 9.75
N ALA A 313 25.59 -12.32 10.60
CA ALA A 313 25.30 -12.48 12.02
C ALA A 313 25.19 -11.13 12.76
N LEU A 314 26.00 -10.14 12.37
CA LEU A 314 25.95 -8.79 12.94
C LEU A 314 24.79 -7.95 12.40
N ALA A 315 24.35 -8.21 11.17
CA ALA A 315 23.29 -7.48 10.48
C ALA A 315 21.92 -8.15 10.58
N LEU A 316 21.69 -8.98 11.61
CA LEU A 316 20.38 -9.41 12.10
C LEU A 316 19.98 -8.44 13.21
#